data_AF-A0AAW6KI49-F1
#
_entry.id   AF-A0AAW6KI49-F1
#
_cell.length_a   1.000
_cell.length_b   1.000
_cell.length_c   1.000
_cell.angle_alpha   90.00
_cell.angle_beta   90.00
_cell.angle_gamma   90.00
#
_symmetry.space_group_name_H-M   'P 1'
#
loop_
_entity.id
_entity.type
_entity.pdbx_description
1 polymer ?
#
loop_
_entity_poly.entity_id
_entity_poly.type
_entity_poly.pdbx_seq_one_letter_code
_entity_poly.pdbx_strand_id
1 'polypeptide(L)'
;MSANVEYEISPRHDAYEGIYLKKDEQILFELRVTYSAIAADGSSKLGGNDALRDPLKTKDIHEWLFEIGKQHLDKVKKFEIVTITSYDVENRKLNKDWELLRREPIPKQFES
;
A
#
# COMPACT_ATOMS: atom_id res chain seq x y z
N MET A 1 23.29 9.23 -10.45
CA MET A 1 23.01 8.05 -9.60
C MET A 1 21.51 7.94 -9.52
N SER A 2 20.93 6.82 -9.93
CA SER A 2 19.50 6.57 -9.81
C SER A 2 19.20 6.40 -8.32
N ALA A 3 18.38 7.26 -7.74
CA ALA A 3 17.94 7.08 -6.36
C ALA A 3 17.24 5.73 -6.23
N ASN A 4 17.64 4.92 -5.23
CA ASN A 4 17.04 3.61 -4.98
C ASN A 4 15.73 3.81 -4.22
N VAL A 5 14.64 3.30 -4.80
CA VAL A 5 13.34 3.25 -4.13
C VAL A 5 13.26 1.92 -3.41
N GLU A 6 12.93 1.96 -2.12
CA GLU A 6 12.86 0.81 -1.24
C GLU A 6 11.54 0.84 -0.46
N TYR A 7 11.23 -0.24 0.26
CA TYR A 7 10.10 -0.24 1.18
C TYR A 7 10.43 -0.93 2.50
N GLU A 8 9.69 -0.54 3.52
CA GLU A 8 9.66 -1.22 4.81
C GLU A 8 8.22 -1.56 5.17
N ILE A 9 8.00 -2.65 5.90
CA ILE A 9 6.66 -3.02 6.36
C ILE A 9 6.22 -1.95 7.38
N SER A 10 5.05 -1.35 7.16
CA SER A 10 4.51 -0.38 8.12
C SER A 10 3.91 -1.13 9.32
N PRO A 11 3.85 -0.51 10.52
CA PRO A 11 3.27 -1.13 11.70
C PRO A 11 1.89 -1.72 11.39
N ARG A 12 1.73 -2.99 11.74
CA ARG A 12 0.48 -3.71 11.50
C ARG A 12 -0.63 -3.03 12.29
N HIS A 13 -1.63 -2.52 11.58
CA HIS A 13 -2.87 -2.05 12.15
C HIS A 13 -3.93 -3.13 11.93
N ASP A 14 -4.78 -3.41 12.91
CA ASP A 14 -5.70 -4.58 12.91
C ASP A 14 -6.65 -4.68 11.69
N ALA A 15 -6.71 -3.66 10.83
CA ALA A 15 -7.54 -3.61 9.64
C ALA A 15 -6.77 -3.55 8.30
N TYR A 16 -5.43 -3.48 8.32
CA TYR A 16 -4.63 -3.22 7.11
C TYR A 16 -3.28 -3.95 7.10
N GLU A 17 -2.84 -4.35 5.91
CA GLU A 17 -1.42 -4.57 5.61
C GLU A 17 -0.87 -3.30 4.98
N GLY A 18 0.38 -2.95 5.25
CA GLY A 18 0.96 -1.72 4.72
C GLY A 18 2.48 -1.72 4.62
N ILE A 19 2.96 -0.78 3.82
CA ILE A 19 4.39 -0.49 3.64
C ILE A 19 4.63 1.01 3.70
N TYR A 20 5.79 1.40 4.20
CA TYR A 20 6.38 2.70 3.94
C TYR A 20 7.22 2.63 2.66
N LEU A 21 6.94 3.49 1.69
CA LEU A 21 7.84 3.66 0.55
C LEU A 21 8.93 4.68 0.94
N LYS A 22 10.18 4.33 0.65
CA LYS A 22 11.35 5.16 0.95
C LYS A 22 12.15 5.47 -0.30
N LYS A 23 12.80 6.63 -0.28
CA LYS A 23 13.78 7.03 -1.28
C LYS A 23 14.89 7.78 -0.57
N ASP A 24 16.13 7.34 -0.77
CA ASP A 24 17.31 7.92 -0.13
C ASP A 24 17.12 8.05 1.41
N GLU A 25 16.66 6.96 2.04
CA GLU A 25 16.34 6.83 3.49
C GLU A 25 15.16 7.68 4.01
N GLN A 26 14.59 8.57 3.19
CA GLN A 26 13.42 9.36 3.55
C GLN A 26 12.12 8.59 3.27
N ILE A 27 11.23 8.52 4.26
CA ILE A 27 9.87 8.02 4.05
C ILE A 27 9.09 9.02 3.21
N LEU A 28 8.59 8.57 2.06
CA LEU A 28 7.82 9.38 1.14
C LEU A 28 6.34 9.34 1.44
N PHE A 29 5.79 8.15 1.68
CA PHE A 29 4.39 7.93 2.03
C PHE A 29 4.19 6.52 2.58
N GLU A 30 3.03 6.30 3.17
CA GLU A 30 2.56 4.98 3.55
C GLU A 30 1.47 4.50 2.59
N LEU A 31 1.61 3.27 2.09
CA LEU A 31 0.58 2.62 1.28
C LEU A 31 0.01 1.43 2.05
N ARG A 32 -1.30 1.41 2.18
CA ARG A 32 -2.03 0.39 2.94
C ARG A 32 -3.06 -0.28 2.04
N VAL A 33 -3.37 -1.54 2.33
CA VAL A 33 -4.51 -2.25 1.78
C VAL A 33 -5.31 -2.88 2.91
N THR A 34 -6.64 -2.70 2.86
CA THR A 34 -7.55 -3.29 3.84
C THR A 34 -7.51 -4.82 3.81
N TYR A 35 -7.65 -5.46 4.97
CA TYR A 35 -7.84 -6.91 5.03
C TYR A 35 -9.08 -7.39 4.27
N SER A 36 -10.13 -6.57 4.21
CA SER A 36 -11.31 -6.86 3.40
C SER A 36 -10.97 -6.90 1.91
N ALA A 37 -10.09 -6.05 1.39
CA ALA A 37 -9.63 -6.14 0.00
C ALA A 37 -8.82 -7.40 -0.28
N ILE A 38 -7.94 -7.79 0.66
CA ILE A 38 -7.15 -9.02 0.55
C ILE A 38 -8.07 -10.25 0.59
N ALA A 39 -8.98 -10.30 1.57
CA ALA A 39 -9.89 -11.42 1.78
C ALA A 39 -10.96 -11.54 0.69
N ALA A 40 -11.37 -10.44 0.06
CA ALA A 40 -12.34 -10.39 -1.04
C ALA A 40 -11.72 -10.85 -2.37
N ASP A 41 -11.16 -12.06 -2.38
CA ASP A 41 -10.38 -12.62 -3.49
C ASP A 41 -11.10 -12.61 -4.84
N GLY A 42 -12.44 -12.60 -4.85
CA GLY A 42 -13.26 -12.62 -6.06
C GLY A 42 -12.80 -11.64 -7.15
N SER A 43 -13.15 -10.36 -7.02
CA SER A 43 -12.73 -9.35 -8.00
C SER A 43 -11.31 -8.84 -7.76
N SER A 44 -10.82 -8.79 -6.51
CA SER A 44 -9.51 -8.21 -6.20
C SER A 44 -8.36 -9.13 -6.60
N LYS A 45 -8.55 -10.46 -6.52
CA LYS A 45 -7.54 -11.51 -6.76
C LYS A 45 -6.26 -11.35 -5.93
N LEU A 46 -6.37 -10.79 -4.73
CA LEU A 46 -5.24 -10.55 -3.82
C LEU A 46 -4.88 -11.78 -2.97
N GLY A 47 -5.48 -12.95 -3.18
CA GLY A 47 -5.08 -14.21 -2.54
C GLY A 47 -5.94 -14.64 -1.35
N GLY A 48 -7.00 -13.89 -1.04
CA GLY A 48 -8.04 -14.27 -0.08
C GLY A 48 -7.57 -14.36 1.36
N ASN A 49 -8.38 -15.03 2.19
CA ASN A 49 -8.08 -15.20 3.63
C ASN A 49 -6.75 -15.92 3.89
N ASP A 50 -6.30 -16.77 2.96
CA ASP A 50 -5.01 -17.43 3.09
C ASP A 50 -3.84 -16.45 3.05
N ALA A 51 -3.96 -15.37 2.26
CA ALA A 51 -2.93 -14.35 2.18
C ALA A 51 -2.69 -13.59 3.49
N LEU A 52 -3.67 -13.64 4.42
CA LEU A 52 -3.57 -13.06 5.75
C LEU A 52 -2.93 -14.00 6.79
N ARG A 53 -2.80 -15.29 6.47
CA ARG A 53 -2.34 -16.34 7.40
C ARG A 53 -0.98 -16.92 7.03
N ASP A 54 -0.64 -16.88 5.75
CA ASP A 54 0.62 -17.39 5.23
C ASP A 54 1.62 -16.22 5.03
N PRO A 55 2.75 -16.20 5.76
CA PRO A 55 3.78 -15.15 5.62
C PRO A 55 4.30 -14.98 4.20
N LEU A 56 4.37 -16.04 3.39
CA LEU A 56 4.81 -15.95 2.00
C LEU A 56 3.79 -15.19 1.15
N LYS A 57 2.50 -15.47 1.35
CA LYS A 57 1.42 -14.77 0.65
C LYS A 57 1.26 -13.33 1.15
N THR A 58 1.49 -13.08 2.45
CA THR A 58 1.55 -11.70 2.97
C THR A 58 2.68 -10.91 2.33
N LYS A 59 3.85 -11.54 2.11
CA LYS A 59 4.95 -10.93 1.35
C LYS A 59 4.54 -10.56 -0.07
N ASP A 60 3.78 -11.41 -0.76
CA ASP A 60 3.25 -11.10 -2.10
C ASP A 60 2.34 -9.85 -2.10
N ILE A 61 1.64 -9.56 -0.99
CA ILE A 61 0.88 -8.32 -0.82
C ILE A 61 1.81 -7.12 -0.68
N HIS A 62 2.86 -7.22 0.13
CA HIS A 62 3.83 -6.14 0.32
C HIS A 62 4.58 -5.82 -0.98
N GLU A 63 4.98 -6.85 -1.74
CA GLU A 63 5.57 -6.69 -3.07
C GLU A 63 4.59 -6.04 -4.06
N TRP A 64 3.33 -6.44 -4.02
CA TRP A 64 2.28 -5.82 -4.83
C TRP A 64 2.08 -4.34 -4.48
N LEU A 65 2.01 -3.99 -3.19
CA LEU A 65 1.95 -2.60 -2.72
C LEU A 65 3.17 -1.81 -3.20
N PHE A 66 4.37 -2.41 -3.16
CA PHE A 66 5.59 -1.76 -3.58
C PHE A 66 5.56 -1.39 -5.07
N GLU A 67 5.12 -2.30 -5.93
CA GLU A 67 5.00 -2.03 -7.37
C GLU A 67 3.93 -0.97 -7.67
N ILE A 68 2.79 -1.00 -6.97
CA ILE A 68 1.77 0.06 -7.09
C ILE A 68 2.32 1.41 -6.63
N GLY A 69 3.02 1.45 -5.48
CA GLY A 69 3.61 2.67 -4.96
C GLY A 69 4.66 3.27 -5.90
N LYS A 70 5.51 2.44 -6.51
CA LYS A 70 6.50 2.88 -7.51
C LYS A 70 5.85 3.52 -8.74
N GLN A 71 4.74 2.96 -9.22
CA GLN A 71 4.01 3.46 -10.39
C GLN A 71 3.40 4.86 -10.18
N HIS A 72 3.23 5.29 -8.94
CA HIS A 72 2.57 6.54 -8.57
C HIS A 72 3.45 7.48 -7.75
N LEU A 73 4.76 7.23 -7.72
CA LEU A 73 5.71 8.00 -6.92
C LEU A 73 5.74 9.48 -7.30
N ASP A 74 5.60 9.79 -8.59
CA ASP A 74 5.55 11.13 -9.15
C ASP A 74 4.33 11.95 -8.68
N LYS A 75 3.28 11.25 -8.25
CA LYS A 75 2.05 11.87 -7.74
C LYS A 75 2.14 12.27 -6.26
N VAL A 76 3.12 11.73 -5.53
CA VAL A 76 3.30 11.98 -4.10
C VAL A 76 4.18 13.22 -3.90
N LYS A 77 3.55 14.33 -3.48
CA LYS A 77 4.25 15.62 -3.29
C LYS A 77 4.72 15.89 -1.87
N LYS A 78 4.07 15.26 -0.89
CA LYS A 78 4.35 15.36 0.54
C LYS A 78 3.97 14.02 1.18
N PHE A 79 4.42 13.80 2.41
CA PHE A 79 4.01 12.62 3.15
C PHE A 79 2.48 12.51 3.18
N GLU A 80 1.99 11.34 2.80
CA GLU A 80 0.59 10.99 2.83
C GLU A 80 0.43 9.53 3.23
N ILE A 81 -0.77 9.19 3.69
CA ILE A 81 -1.16 7.81 3.96
C ILE A 81 -2.28 7.48 3.00
N VAL A 82 -2.06 6.50 2.14
CA VAL A 82 -2.99 6.07 1.10
C VAL A 82 -3.55 4.70 1.46
N THR A 83 -4.87 4.60 1.51
CA THR A 83 -5.56 3.35 1.84
C THR A 83 -6.28 2.82 0.59
N ILE A 84 -5.92 1.61 0.20
CA ILE A 84 -6.57 0.83 -0.86
C ILE A 84 -7.63 -0.07 -0.21
N THR A 85 -8.87 0.06 -0.69
CA THR A 85 -10.01 -0.74 -0.25
C THR A 85 -10.41 -1.77 -1.31
N SER A 86 -11.35 -2.67 -0.98
CA SER A 86 -11.83 -3.70 -1.91
C SER A 86 -12.47 -3.13 -3.17
N TYR A 87 -12.98 -1.90 -3.11
CA TYR A 87 -13.58 -1.22 -4.26
C TYR A 87 -12.56 -0.65 -5.24
N ASP A 88 -11.31 -0.56 -4.81
CA ASP A 88 -10.25 0.14 -5.53
C ASP A 88 -9.38 -0.82 -6.35
N VAL A 89 -9.64 -2.12 -6.24
CA VAL A 89 -8.83 -3.18 -6.83
C VAL A 89 -9.69 -4.12 -7.66
N GLU A 90 -9.25 -4.34 -8.88
CA GLU A 90 -9.78 -5.35 -9.77
C GLU A 90 -8.63 -6.11 -10.44
N ASN A 91 -8.62 -7.44 -10.32
CA ASN A 91 -7.61 -8.32 -10.88
C ASN A 91 -6.15 -7.90 -10.53
N ARG A 92 -5.89 -7.62 -9.24
CA ARG A 92 -4.61 -7.14 -8.70
C ARG A 92 -4.12 -5.82 -9.31
N LYS A 93 -5.03 -4.97 -9.81
CA LYS A 93 -4.71 -3.64 -10.32
C LYS A 93 -5.64 -2.61 -9.70
N LEU A 94 -5.16 -1.38 -9.57
CA LEU A 94 -6.04 -0.27 -9.24
C LEU A 94 -7.06 -0.07 -10.36
N ASN A 95 -8.33 0.03 -10.02
CA ASN A 95 -9.42 0.27 -10.98
C ASN A 95 -9.86 1.75 -11.03
N LYS A 96 -9.16 2.62 -10.30
CA LYS A 96 -9.39 4.06 -10.27
C LYS A 96 -8.08 4.82 -10.12
N ASP A 97 -8.14 6.11 -10.39
CA ASP A 97 -6.98 7.00 -10.30
C ASP A 97 -6.45 7.14 -8.86
N TRP A 98 -5.15 7.30 -8.73
CA TRP A 98 -4.42 7.43 -7.46
C TRP A 98 -4.97 8.53 -6.55
N GLU A 99 -5.38 9.64 -7.15
CA GLU A 99 -5.92 10.83 -6.52
C GLU A 99 -7.32 10.58 -5.92
N LEU A 100 -8.02 9.55 -6.39
CA LEU A 100 -9.33 9.12 -5.89
C LEU A 100 -9.23 8.06 -4.78
N LEU A 101 -8.01 7.58 -4.47
CA LEU A 101 -7.78 6.69 -3.34
C LEU A 101 -7.90 7.45 -2.02
N ARG A 102 -8.39 6.75 -0.99
CA ARG A 102 -8.63 7.32 0.33
C ARG A 102 -7.31 7.79 0.95
N ARG A 103 -7.32 9.01 1.51
CA ARG A 103 -6.22 9.56 2.30
C ARG A 103 -6.58 9.58 3.78
N GLU A 104 -5.66 9.15 4.63
CA GLU A 104 -5.83 9.24 6.08
C GLU A 104 -5.16 10.50 6.66
N PRO A 105 -5.63 10.99 7.82
CA PRO A 105 -4.91 12.01 8.56
C PRO A 105 -3.47 11.59 8.86
N ILE A 106 -2.55 12.53 8.70
CA ILE A 106 -1.12 12.32 8.96
C ILE A 106 -0.89 12.35 10.49
N PRO A 107 -0.20 11.36 11.08
CA PRO A 107 0.19 11.41 12.48
C PRO A 107 1.16 12.59 12.74
N LYS A 108 1.07 13.21 13.92
CA LYS A 108 1.91 14.36 14.32
C LYS A 108 3.41 14.19 14.05
N GLN A 109 3.94 12.97 14.16
CA GLN A 109 5.36 12.70 13.91
C GLN A 109 5.80 12.90 12.45
N PHE A 110 4.84 13.00 11.52
CA PHE A 110 5.06 13.24 10.10
C PHE A 110 4.48 14.59 9.63
N GLU A 111 3.91 15.37 10.55
CA GLU A 111 3.53 16.77 10.29
C GLU A 111 4.83 17.60 10.25
N SER A 112 5.29 17.91 9.03
CA SER A 112 6.45 18.76 8.77
C SER A 112 6.06 20.24 8.77
#